data_AF-A0A1F4R1F7-F1
#
_entry.id   AF-A0A1F4R1F7-F1
#
_cell.length_a   1.000
_cell.length_b   1.000
_cell.length_c   1.000
_cell.angle_alpha   90.00
_cell.angle_beta   90.00
_cell.angle_gamma   90.00
#
_symmetry.space_group_name_H-M   'P 1'
#
loop_
_entity.id
_entity.type
_entity.pdbx_description
1 polymer ?
#
loop_
_entity_poly.entity_id
_entity_poly.type
_entity_poly.pdbx_seq_one_letter_code
_entity_poly.pdbx_strand_id
1 'polypeptide(L)'
;MSDPRHEPLHLIVKRLPSDFEPWGERSRREDSGPDCSCGCRWFIPLAQGLRYDWGVCHNPKSPRCGLLTFEHQGCREFEEEADRGPDPEPPERQPQPARPLEVELLSNLKARRAYLEAALSKATDHWGFEDPVYRFYHQSFKVYWLQSQTEAIVRELGELVPGQPLKPCFLEIVRQGTGKRFTPEDNSRWTEVTRPILEAFFHARFFLEMAVRYGHLEEPPTSLPSGYAALLCLFGLR
;
A
#
# COMPACT_ATOMS: atom_id res chain seq x y z
N MET A 1 8.06 2.32 4.76
CA MET A 1 9.06 2.64 5.81
C MET A 1 8.57 3.90 6.49
N SER A 2 8.47 3.92 7.81
CA SER A 2 8.08 5.12 8.57
C SER A 2 9.11 6.23 8.27
N ASP A 3 8.64 7.47 8.11
CA ASP A 3 9.53 8.62 7.89
C ASP A 3 10.53 8.71 9.07
N PRO A 4 11.85 8.79 8.83
CA PRO A 4 12.84 8.76 9.91
C PRO A 4 12.69 9.93 10.90
N ARG A 5 11.88 10.95 10.58
CA ARG A 5 11.61 12.11 11.43
C ARG A 5 10.52 11.87 12.49
N HIS A 6 9.72 10.80 12.43
CA HIS A 6 8.69 10.54 13.46
C HIS A 6 9.30 10.40 14.86
N GLU A 7 10.38 9.64 15.00
CA GLU A 7 11.01 9.37 16.30
C GLU A 7 11.57 10.65 16.94
N PRO A 8 12.37 11.48 16.25
CA PRO A 8 12.77 12.80 16.77
C PRO A 8 11.61 13.71 17.17
N LEU A 9 10.50 13.69 16.41
CA LEU A 9 9.34 14.54 16.72
C LEU A 9 8.61 14.08 17.98
N HIS A 10 8.51 12.77 18.23
CA HIS A 10 7.97 12.26 19.49
C HIS A 10 8.82 12.61 20.71
N LEU A 11 10.13 12.83 20.54
CA LEU A 11 11.01 13.25 21.62
C LEU A 11 10.84 14.74 21.99
N ILE A 12 10.44 15.59 21.04
CA ILE A 12 10.31 17.04 21.27
C ILE A 12 8.86 17.51 21.46
N VAL A 13 7.88 16.70 21.06
CA VAL A 13 6.47 17.07 21.17
C VAL A 13 6.05 17.21 22.63
N LYS A 14 5.38 18.32 22.95
CA LYS A 14 4.88 18.55 24.30
C LYS A 14 3.64 17.68 24.55
N ARG A 15 3.69 16.93 25.64
CA ARG A 15 2.56 16.19 26.22
C ARG A 15 1.80 17.10 27.18
N LEU A 16 0.48 17.11 27.07
CA LEU A 16 -0.41 17.86 27.94
C LEU A 16 -1.42 16.90 28.59
N PRO A 17 -1.89 17.19 29.83
CA PRO A 17 -2.92 16.37 30.46
C PRO A 17 -4.20 16.24 29.62
N SER A 18 -4.51 17.25 28.80
CA SER A 18 -5.66 17.25 27.89
C SER A 18 -5.52 16.31 26.68
N ASP A 19 -4.32 15.81 26.39
CA ASP A 19 -4.09 14.91 25.28
C ASP A 19 -4.64 13.51 25.59
N PHE A 20 -5.08 12.80 24.56
CA PHE A 20 -5.49 11.41 24.69
C PHE A 20 -4.33 10.51 25.11
N GLU A 21 -4.64 9.51 25.93
CA GLU A 21 -3.73 8.39 26.20
C GLU A 21 -3.32 7.70 24.87
N PRO A 22 -2.04 7.29 24.72
CA PRO A 22 -0.97 7.30 25.73
C PRO A 22 -0.14 8.59 25.78
N TRP A 23 -0.57 9.65 25.08
CA TRP A 23 0.20 10.89 24.93
C TRP A 23 -0.12 11.95 25.98
N GLY A 24 -1.24 11.80 26.69
CA GLY A 24 -1.60 12.55 27.87
C GLY A 24 -2.41 11.69 28.86
N GLU A 25 -3.31 12.33 29.58
CA GLU A 25 -4.09 11.72 30.66
C GLU A 25 -5.59 11.56 30.31
N ARG A 26 -6.01 12.04 29.13
CA ARG A 26 -7.40 11.95 28.69
C ARG A 26 -7.72 10.53 28.20
N SER A 27 -8.58 9.83 28.92
CA SER A 27 -9.05 8.50 28.53
C SER A 27 -9.95 8.56 27.30
N ARG A 28 -9.64 7.75 26.27
CA ARG A 28 -10.53 7.57 25.11
C ARG A 28 -11.83 6.85 25.44
N ARG A 29 -11.88 6.13 26.57
CA ARG A 29 -13.05 5.35 26.99
C ARG A 29 -14.04 6.18 27.79
N GLU A 30 -13.53 6.99 28.70
CA GLU A 30 -14.35 7.74 29.67
C GLU A 30 -14.64 9.18 29.21
N ASP A 31 -13.75 9.75 28.40
CA ASP A 31 -13.89 11.08 27.81
C ASP A 31 -13.54 11.03 26.33
N SER A 32 -14.41 10.34 25.59
CA SER A 32 -14.25 10.14 24.15
C SER A 32 -14.45 11.43 23.36
N GLY A 33 -13.93 11.44 22.15
CA GLY A 33 -14.11 12.53 21.20
C GLY A 33 -13.16 12.41 20.02
N PRO A 34 -13.39 13.19 18.95
CA PRO A 34 -12.46 13.28 17.84
C PRO A 34 -11.13 13.90 18.29
N ASP A 35 -10.04 13.48 17.66
CA ASP A 35 -8.74 14.13 17.75
C ASP A 35 -8.43 14.85 16.43
N CYS A 36 -7.20 15.32 16.24
CA CYS A 36 -6.86 16.07 15.04
C CYS A 36 -6.86 15.20 13.76
N SER A 37 -6.71 13.87 13.88
CA SER A 37 -6.76 12.94 12.74
C SER A 37 -8.17 12.84 12.14
N CYS A 38 -9.19 13.26 12.90
CA CYS A 38 -10.58 13.35 12.44
C CYS A 38 -10.88 14.61 11.61
N GLY A 39 -9.86 15.34 11.14
CA GLY A 39 -10.07 16.51 10.27
C GLY A 39 -10.42 17.80 11.02
N CYS A 40 -9.78 18.05 12.16
CA CYS A 40 -9.98 19.30 12.89
C CYS A 40 -9.58 20.51 12.03
N ARG A 41 -10.48 21.48 11.86
CA ARG A 41 -10.22 22.71 11.06
C ARG A 41 -9.03 23.53 11.55
N TRP A 42 -8.67 23.33 12.82
CA TRP A 42 -7.60 24.06 13.50
C TRP A 42 -6.23 23.40 13.41
N PHE A 43 -6.11 22.27 12.72
CA PHE A 43 -4.87 21.54 12.57
C PHE A 43 -4.20 21.90 11.24
N ILE A 44 -3.00 22.47 11.30
CA ILE A 44 -2.17 22.78 10.13
C ILE A 44 -1.11 21.69 9.99
N PRO A 45 -1.21 20.80 8.98
CA PRO A 45 -0.22 19.74 8.75
C PRO A 45 1.18 20.31 8.46
N LEU A 46 2.22 19.60 8.92
CA LEU A 46 3.60 19.88 8.50
C LEU A 46 3.82 19.46 7.04
N ALA A 47 4.68 20.18 6.34
CA ALA A 47 5.03 19.87 4.95
C ALA A 47 5.88 18.59 4.85
N GLN A 48 5.71 17.86 3.73
CA GLN A 48 6.50 16.69 3.29
C GLN A 48 6.51 15.48 4.23
N GLY A 49 6.12 14.29 3.75
CA GLY A 49 6.38 12.98 4.40
C GLY A 49 5.73 12.71 5.77
N LEU A 50 5.53 13.75 6.59
CA LEU A 50 5.01 13.77 7.96
C LEU A 50 3.56 14.27 8.04
N ARG A 51 2.92 14.44 6.87
CA ARG A 51 1.71 15.25 6.63
C ARG A 51 0.65 15.14 7.74
N TYR A 52 -0.26 14.18 7.63
CA TYR A 52 -1.44 14.13 8.48
C TYR A 52 -1.06 13.79 9.93
N ASP A 53 0.03 13.02 10.12
CA ASP A 53 0.53 12.63 11.43
C ASP A 53 0.95 13.81 12.32
N TRP A 54 1.53 14.87 11.73
CA TRP A 54 2.13 15.97 12.46
C TRP A 54 1.68 17.34 11.97
N GLY A 55 1.38 18.23 12.90
CA GLY A 55 0.96 19.58 12.57
C GLY A 55 1.11 20.56 13.73
N VAL A 56 0.54 21.74 13.56
CA VAL A 56 0.41 22.76 14.60
C VAL A 56 -1.06 23.09 14.78
N CYS A 57 -1.53 23.11 16.03
CA CYS A 57 -2.87 23.58 16.34
C CYS A 57 -2.88 25.12 16.38
N HIS A 58 -3.80 25.76 15.67
CA HIS A 58 -3.95 27.23 15.70
C HIS A 58 -5.25 27.71 16.35
N ASN A 59 -6.04 26.81 16.98
CA ASN A 59 -7.23 27.20 17.73
C ASN A 59 -6.84 28.01 18.97
N PRO A 60 -7.22 29.30 19.10
CA PRO A 60 -6.86 30.13 20.25
C PRO A 60 -7.41 29.61 21.59
N LYS A 61 -8.46 28.78 21.56
CA LYS A 61 -9.04 28.15 22.75
C LYS A 61 -8.34 26.85 23.14
N SER A 62 -7.66 26.20 22.18
CA SER A 62 -7.04 24.90 22.44
C SER A 62 -5.85 25.05 23.38
N PRO A 63 -5.69 24.14 24.36
CA PRO A 63 -4.47 24.06 25.15
C PRO A 63 -3.22 23.76 24.29
N ARG A 64 -3.43 23.32 23.04
CA ARG A 64 -2.37 23.05 22.06
C ARG A 64 -2.07 24.22 21.12
N CYS A 65 -2.70 25.40 21.30
CA CYS A 65 -2.48 26.54 20.41
C CYS A 65 -0.98 26.88 20.27
N GLY A 66 -0.49 26.89 19.02
CA GLY A 66 0.91 27.16 18.68
C GLY A 66 1.88 26.02 18.94
N LEU A 67 1.42 24.85 19.39
CA LEU A 67 2.28 23.70 19.69
C LEU A 67 2.34 22.72 18.52
N LEU A 68 3.54 22.16 18.30
CA LEU A 68 3.69 20.91 17.56
C LEU A 68 2.73 19.86 18.14
N THR A 69 1.98 19.20 17.28
CA THR A 69 0.89 18.30 17.65
C THR A 69 0.97 17.05 16.79
N PHE A 70 1.05 15.90 17.46
CA PHE A 70 0.77 14.61 16.83
C PHE A 70 -0.74 14.44 16.72
N GLU A 71 -1.24 13.97 15.59
CA GLU A 71 -2.68 14.01 15.27
C GLU A 71 -3.57 13.33 16.32
N HIS A 72 -3.04 12.29 16.98
CA HIS A 72 -3.74 11.54 18.01
C HIS A 72 -3.67 12.12 19.43
N GLN A 73 -3.01 13.27 19.64
CA GLN A 73 -3.06 13.96 20.94
C GLN A 73 -4.43 14.60 21.16
N GLY A 74 -4.95 15.33 20.16
CA GLY A 74 -6.28 15.94 20.20
C GLY A 74 -6.50 16.94 21.36
N CYS A 75 -7.71 17.49 21.45
CA CYS A 75 -8.18 18.28 22.60
C CYS A 75 -9.72 18.36 22.60
N ARG A 76 -10.33 18.98 23.60
CA ARG A 76 -11.79 19.19 23.65
C ARG A 76 -12.29 20.33 22.75
N GLU A 77 -11.40 21.24 22.36
CA GLU A 77 -11.68 22.35 21.43
C GLU A 77 -11.59 21.91 19.96
N PHE A 78 -11.87 20.63 19.70
CA PHE A 78 -12.01 20.13 18.35
C PHE A 78 -13.20 20.80 17.69
N GLU A 79 -13.01 21.27 16.46
CA GLU A 79 -14.11 21.72 15.62
C GLU A 79 -13.95 21.06 14.26
N GLU A 80 -15.01 20.38 13.84
CA GLU A 80 -15.11 19.81 12.51
C GLU A 80 -15.17 20.96 11.50
N GLU A 81 -14.46 20.81 10.38
CA GLU A 81 -14.58 21.75 9.27
C GLU A 81 -15.90 21.46 8.57
N ALA A 82 -16.93 22.26 8.83
CA ALA A 82 -18.19 22.18 8.09
C ALA A 82 -17.89 22.47 6.61
N ASP A 83 -18.03 21.43 5.79
CA ASP A 83 -17.85 21.46 4.34
C ASP A 83 -16.54 22.10 3.91
N ARG A 84 -15.43 21.38 4.11
CA ARG A 84 -14.28 21.56 3.21
C ARG A 84 -14.80 21.23 1.81
N GLY A 85 -15.18 22.26 1.06
CA GLY A 85 -15.12 22.22 -0.39
C GLY A 85 -13.78 21.57 -0.80
N PRO A 86 -13.70 20.98 -2.00
CA PRO A 86 -12.60 20.08 -2.38
C PRO A 86 -11.27 20.65 -1.91
N ASP A 87 -10.47 19.82 -1.22
CA ASP A 87 -9.15 20.20 -0.70
C ASP A 87 -8.46 21.11 -1.72
N PRO A 88 -7.86 22.25 -1.30
CA PRO A 88 -7.13 23.09 -2.22
C PRO A 88 -6.20 22.17 -3.01
N GLU A 89 -6.37 22.17 -4.34
CA GLU A 89 -5.67 21.25 -5.21
C GLU A 89 -4.20 21.27 -4.78
N PRO A 90 -3.60 20.10 -4.51
CA PRO A 90 -2.19 20.05 -4.16
C PRO A 90 -1.46 20.90 -5.19
N PRO A 91 -0.60 21.85 -4.75
CA PRO A 91 -0.02 22.85 -5.64
C PRO A 91 0.47 22.11 -6.88
N GLU A 92 -0.01 22.53 -8.05
CA GLU A 92 0.26 21.86 -9.32
C GLU A 92 1.71 21.43 -9.32
N ARG A 93 1.94 20.12 -9.19
CA ARG A 93 3.29 19.59 -9.30
C ARG A 93 3.67 19.89 -10.73
N GLN A 94 4.59 20.84 -10.90
CA GLN A 94 5.21 21.04 -12.20
C GLN A 94 5.59 19.65 -12.73
N PRO A 95 5.18 19.29 -13.96
CA PRO A 95 5.43 17.97 -14.50
C PRO A 95 6.92 17.71 -14.41
N GLN A 96 7.30 16.86 -13.45
CA GLN A 96 8.66 16.38 -13.38
C GLN A 96 8.80 15.42 -14.55
N PRO A 97 9.86 15.53 -15.36
CA PRO A 97 10.06 14.59 -16.45
C PRO A 97 10.06 13.18 -15.88
N ALA A 98 9.24 12.31 -16.48
CA ALA A 98 9.18 10.92 -16.09
C ALA A 98 10.60 10.33 -16.14
N ARG A 99 10.99 9.61 -15.08
CA ARG A 99 12.32 8.99 -15.04
C ARG A 99 12.44 7.99 -16.19
N PRO A 100 13.63 7.80 -16.78
CA PRO A 100 13.81 6.90 -17.92
C PRO A 100 13.19 5.50 -17.73
N LEU A 101 13.32 4.92 -16.53
CA LEU A 101 12.75 3.61 -16.20
C LEU A 101 11.20 3.60 -16.10
N GLU A 102 10.59 4.73 -15.76
CA GLU A 102 9.12 4.86 -15.72
C GLU A 102 8.54 4.99 -17.13
N VAL A 103 9.26 5.70 -18.02
CA VAL A 103 8.95 5.74 -19.46
C VAL A 103 9.10 4.35 -20.08
N GLU A 104 10.17 3.63 -19.75
CA GLU A 104 10.39 2.25 -20.21
C GLU A 104 9.29 1.30 -19.71
N LEU A 105 8.95 1.36 -18.41
CA LEU A 105 7.84 0.60 -17.84
C LEU A 105 6.55 0.84 -18.62
N LEU A 106 6.19 2.11 -18.88
CA LEU A 106 4.97 2.45 -19.58
C LEU A 106 4.98 1.95 -21.04
N SER A 107 6.11 2.12 -21.73
CA SER A 107 6.32 1.62 -23.09
C SER A 107 6.12 0.09 -23.15
N ASN A 108 6.71 -0.65 -22.20
CA ASN A 108 6.62 -2.10 -22.15
C ASN A 108 5.24 -2.61 -21.70
N LEU A 109 4.55 -1.91 -20.80
CA LEU A 109 3.17 -2.22 -20.44
C LEU A 109 2.26 -2.20 -21.68
N LYS A 110 2.45 -1.19 -22.55
CA LYS A 110 1.73 -1.07 -23.83
C LYS A 110 2.15 -2.15 -24.82
N ALA A 111 3.46 -2.32 -25.04
CA ALA A 111 3.99 -3.27 -26.02
C ALA A 111 3.66 -4.72 -25.68
N ARG A 112 3.59 -5.07 -24.38
CA ARG A 112 3.33 -6.43 -23.90
C ARG A 112 1.88 -6.68 -23.50
N ARG A 113 0.97 -5.73 -23.74
CA ARG A 113 -0.42 -5.77 -23.28
C ARG A 113 -1.13 -7.10 -23.59
N ALA A 114 -1.00 -7.60 -24.83
CA ALA A 114 -1.62 -8.87 -25.23
C ALA A 114 -1.09 -10.08 -24.42
N TYR A 115 0.21 -10.10 -24.10
CA TYR A 115 0.81 -11.14 -23.26
C TYR A 115 0.32 -11.04 -21.81
N LEU A 116 0.23 -9.83 -21.27
CA LEU A 116 -0.29 -9.58 -19.92
C LEU A 116 -1.77 -9.98 -19.79
N GLU A 117 -2.60 -9.62 -20.77
CA GLU A 117 -4.01 -10.00 -20.83
C GLU A 117 -4.19 -11.52 -20.94
N ALA A 118 -3.37 -12.19 -21.76
CA ALA A 118 -3.38 -13.64 -21.87
C ALA A 118 -2.94 -14.33 -20.55
N ALA A 119 -1.92 -13.79 -19.88
CA ALA A 119 -1.49 -14.27 -18.57
C ALA A 119 -2.60 -14.07 -17.52
N LEU A 120 -3.28 -12.93 -17.51
CA LEU A 120 -4.35 -12.62 -16.57
C LEU A 120 -5.58 -13.50 -16.80
N SER A 121 -5.90 -13.77 -18.07
CA SER A 121 -6.97 -14.69 -18.46
C SER A 121 -6.72 -16.09 -17.90
N LYS A 122 -5.52 -16.65 -18.07
CA LYS A 122 -5.12 -17.93 -17.46
C LYS A 122 -5.18 -17.88 -15.93
N ALA A 123 -4.72 -16.80 -15.33
CA ALA A 123 -4.74 -16.60 -13.88
C ALA A 123 -6.13 -16.26 -13.30
N THR A 124 -7.18 -16.30 -14.13
CA THR A 124 -8.58 -16.05 -13.71
C THR A 124 -9.51 -17.19 -14.12
N ASP A 125 -9.05 -18.13 -14.94
CA ASP A 125 -9.87 -19.25 -15.41
C ASP A 125 -10.09 -20.33 -14.34
N HIS A 126 -10.92 -21.32 -14.68
CA HIS A 126 -11.25 -22.43 -13.80
C HIS A 126 -10.02 -23.18 -13.27
N TRP A 127 -9.01 -23.39 -14.10
CA TRP A 127 -7.84 -24.21 -13.78
C TRP A 127 -6.70 -23.42 -13.13
N GLY A 128 -6.56 -22.15 -13.48
CA GLY A 128 -5.53 -21.25 -12.95
C GLY A 128 -5.96 -20.50 -11.70
N PHE A 129 -7.26 -20.44 -11.40
CA PHE A 129 -7.77 -19.73 -10.23
C PHE A 129 -8.78 -20.56 -9.41
N GLU A 130 -9.92 -20.92 -10.00
CA GLU A 130 -11.05 -21.46 -9.23
C GLU A 130 -10.75 -22.80 -8.55
N ASP A 131 -10.36 -23.83 -9.31
CA ASP A 131 -10.04 -25.16 -8.78
C ASP A 131 -8.91 -25.06 -7.75
N PRO A 132 -7.71 -24.54 -8.05
CA PRO A 132 -6.62 -24.56 -7.08
C PRO A 132 -6.90 -23.75 -5.80
N VAL A 133 -7.64 -22.63 -5.86
CA VAL A 133 -8.02 -21.87 -4.66
C VAL A 133 -9.07 -22.60 -3.84
N TYR A 134 -10.11 -23.15 -4.47
CA TYR A 134 -11.11 -23.97 -3.78
C TYR A 134 -10.47 -25.19 -3.10
N ARG A 135 -9.47 -25.81 -3.75
CA ARG A 135 -8.76 -27.00 -3.25
C ARG A 135 -8.02 -26.77 -1.94
N PHE A 136 -7.74 -25.52 -1.58
CA PHE A 136 -7.27 -25.17 -0.24
C PHE A 136 -8.25 -25.61 0.85
N TYR A 137 -9.55 -25.36 0.66
CA TYR A 137 -10.59 -25.73 1.62
C TYR A 137 -10.86 -27.24 1.65
N HIS A 138 -10.49 -27.94 0.58
CA HIS A 138 -10.59 -29.40 0.47
C HIS A 138 -9.27 -30.12 0.88
N GLN A 139 -8.25 -29.39 1.34
CA GLN A 139 -6.93 -29.96 1.68
C GLN A 139 -6.33 -30.83 0.56
N SER A 140 -6.43 -30.35 -0.69
CA SER A 140 -5.97 -31.10 -1.85
C SER A 140 -4.66 -30.54 -2.39
N PHE A 141 -3.72 -31.44 -2.70
CA PHE A 141 -2.39 -31.12 -3.25
C PHE A 141 -2.44 -30.21 -4.50
N LYS A 142 -3.58 -30.11 -5.18
CA LYS A 142 -3.78 -29.21 -6.31
C LYS A 142 -3.52 -27.73 -6.01
N VAL A 143 -3.56 -27.29 -4.74
CA VAL A 143 -3.12 -25.93 -4.36
C VAL A 143 -1.69 -25.65 -4.85
N TYR A 144 -0.83 -26.66 -4.88
CA TYR A 144 0.57 -26.53 -5.30
C TYR A 144 0.71 -26.17 -6.78
N TRP A 145 -0.36 -26.32 -7.58
CA TRP A 145 -0.38 -25.91 -8.98
C TRP A 145 -0.36 -24.38 -9.16
N LEU A 146 -0.72 -23.59 -8.13
CA LEU A 146 -0.60 -22.12 -8.18
C LEU A 146 0.85 -21.64 -8.30
N GLN A 147 1.83 -22.47 -7.92
CA GLN A 147 3.24 -22.11 -7.97
C GLN A 147 3.70 -21.82 -9.41
N SER A 148 3.31 -22.65 -10.37
CA SER A 148 3.70 -22.47 -11.78
C SER A 148 3.04 -21.23 -12.39
N GLN A 149 1.80 -20.92 -12.00
CA GLN A 149 1.13 -19.68 -12.38
C GLN A 149 1.84 -18.47 -11.77
N THR A 150 2.18 -18.53 -10.48
CA THR A 150 2.92 -17.46 -9.79
C THR A 150 4.26 -17.17 -10.50
N GLU A 151 5.05 -18.21 -10.79
CA GLU A 151 6.32 -18.08 -11.50
C GLU A 151 6.16 -17.50 -12.92
N ALA A 152 5.12 -17.93 -13.63
CA ALA A 152 4.81 -17.38 -14.96
C ALA A 152 4.46 -15.89 -14.88
N ILE A 153 3.63 -15.48 -13.92
CA ILE A 153 3.26 -14.08 -13.72
C ILE A 153 4.49 -13.25 -13.35
N VAL A 154 5.31 -13.72 -12.40
CA VAL A 154 6.52 -13.02 -11.95
C VAL A 154 7.51 -12.82 -13.10
N ARG A 155 7.64 -13.81 -13.99
CA ARG A 155 8.45 -13.67 -15.21
C ARG A 155 7.90 -12.57 -16.12
N GLU A 156 6.59 -12.57 -16.42
CA GLU A 156 5.99 -11.52 -17.26
C GLU A 156 6.16 -10.12 -16.65
N LEU A 157 6.04 -10.00 -15.33
CA LEU A 157 6.30 -8.74 -14.62
C LEU A 157 7.77 -8.31 -14.73
N GLY A 158 8.72 -9.25 -14.61
CA GLY A 158 10.15 -8.96 -14.74
C GLY A 158 10.56 -8.42 -16.11
N GLU A 159 9.83 -8.78 -17.17
CA GLU A 159 10.07 -8.30 -18.54
C GLU A 159 9.58 -6.86 -18.79
N LEU A 160 8.87 -6.24 -17.84
CA LEU A 160 8.36 -4.88 -18.01
C LEU A 160 9.45 -3.81 -17.86
N VAL A 161 10.50 -4.08 -17.09
CA VAL A 161 11.69 -3.22 -16.99
C VAL A 161 12.93 -4.11 -16.92
N PRO A 162 13.45 -4.57 -18.07
CA PRO A 162 14.58 -5.48 -18.12
C PRO A 162 15.78 -4.97 -17.32
N GLY A 163 16.36 -5.83 -16.47
CA GLY A 163 17.50 -5.46 -15.63
C GLY A 163 17.16 -4.72 -14.32
N GLN A 164 15.91 -4.30 -14.13
CA GLN A 164 15.44 -3.76 -12.86
C GLN A 164 14.83 -4.90 -12.00
N PRO A 165 15.41 -5.22 -10.82
CA PRO A 165 14.84 -6.23 -9.95
C PRO A 165 13.49 -5.78 -9.38
N LEU A 166 12.56 -6.73 -9.26
CA LEU A 166 11.32 -6.54 -8.52
C LEU A 166 11.60 -6.31 -7.02
N LYS A 167 10.67 -5.66 -6.33
CA LYS A 167 10.82 -5.25 -4.92
C LYS A 167 11.19 -6.46 -4.02
N PRO A 168 12.21 -6.33 -3.14
CA PRO A 168 12.66 -7.45 -2.31
C PRO A 168 11.56 -8.09 -1.44
N CYS A 169 10.65 -7.30 -0.87
CA CYS A 169 9.56 -7.85 -0.06
C CYS A 169 8.56 -8.67 -0.90
N PHE A 170 8.33 -8.30 -2.16
CA PHE A 170 7.52 -9.09 -3.09
C PHE A 170 8.22 -10.39 -3.46
N LEU A 171 9.52 -10.33 -3.76
CA LEU A 171 10.31 -11.53 -4.06
C LEU A 171 10.39 -12.50 -2.88
N GLU A 172 10.41 -11.99 -1.65
CA GLU A 172 10.34 -12.84 -0.45
C GLU A 172 9.00 -13.57 -0.34
N ILE A 173 7.88 -12.89 -0.58
CA ILE A 173 6.55 -13.53 -0.66
C ILE A 173 6.55 -14.64 -1.73
N VAL A 174 7.07 -14.36 -2.93
CA VAL A 174 7.17 -15.34 -4.03
C VAL A 174 8.01 -16.55 -3.60
N ARG A 175 9.20 -16.31 -3.04
CA ARG A 175 10.12 -17.36 -2.56
C ARG A 175 9.48 -18.25 -1.49
N GLN A 176 8.68 -17.67 -0.60
CA GLN A 176 7.97 -18.43 0.41
C GLN A 176 6.83 -19.27 -0.17
N GLY A 177 6.23 -18.85 -1.29
CA GLY A 177 5.09 -19.52 -1.93
C GLY A 177 5.42 -20.47 -3.07
N THR A 178 6.63 -20.46 -3.62
CA THR A 178 7.03 -21.31 -4.77
C THR A 178 8.12 -22.32 -4.42
N GLY A 179 8.47 -23.23 -5.37
CA GLY A 179 9.50 -24.26 -5.19
C GLY A 179 9.16 -25.39 -4.20
N LYS A 180 7.94 -25.44 -3.68
CA LYS A 180 7.48 -26.47 -2.74
C LYS A 180 7.05 -27.74 -3.45
N ARG A 181 7.36 -28.89 -2.84
CA ARG A 181 6.88 -30.21 -3.24
C ARG A 181 5.89 -30.70 -2.21
N PHE A 182 4.74 -31.20 -2.66
CA PHE A 182 3.74 -31.78 -1.78
C PHE A 182 4.27 -33.06 -1.12
N THR A 183 4.03 -33.16 0.18
CA THR A 183 4.22 -34.38 0.98
C THR A 183 2.94 -34.68 1.76
N PRO A 184 2.59 -35.96 2.01
CA PRO A 184 1.42 -36.29 2.82
C PRO A 184 1.40 -35.63 4.21
N GLU A 185 2.57 -35.38 4.78
CA GLU A 185 2.77 -34.71 6.07
C GLU A 185 2.26 -33.27 6.05
N ASP A 186 2.26 -32.59 4.89
CA ASP A 186 1.75 -31.23 4.74
C ASP A 186 0.28 -31.12 5.17
N ASN A 187 -0.52 -32.19 5.03
CA ASN A 187 -1.92 -32.22 5.45
C ASN A 187 -2.08 -31.96 6.96
N SER A 188 -1.12 -32.39 7.78
CA SER A 188 -1.15 -32.15 9.24
C SER A 188 -0.89 -30.69 9.61
N ARG A 189 -0.28 -29.91 8.70
CA ARG A 189 0.08 -28.50 8.85
C ARG A 189 -0.46 -27.67 7.69
N TRP A 190 -1.62 -28.06 7.16
CA TRP A 190 -2.10 -27.63 5.85
C TRP A 190 -2.07 -26.12 5.66
N THR A 191 -2.65 -25.38 6.61
CA THR A 191 -2.74 -23.91 6.54
C THR A 191 -1.36 -23.25 6.62
N GLU A 192 -0.45 -23.76 7.43
CA GLU A 192 0.91 -23.24 7.55
C GLU A 192 1.69 -23.41 6.25
N VAL A 193 1.57 -24.57 5.59
CA VAL A 193 2.35 -24.88 4.39
C VAL A 193 1.77 -24.22 3.14
N THR A 194 0.44 -24.16 3.02
CA THR A 194 -0.23 -23.77 1.77
C THR A 194 -0.69 -22.32 1.71
N ARG A 195 -0.85 -21.62 2.85
CA ARG A 195 -1.16 -20.17 2.84
C ARG A 195 -0.09 -19.35 2.09
N PRO A 196 1.22 -19.60 2.25
CA PRO A 196 2.24 -18.88 1.46
C PRO A 196 2.10 -19.07 -0.06
N ILE A 197 1.64 -20.24 -0.51
CA ILE A 197 1.40 -20.52 -1.94
C ILE A 197 0.29 -19.59 -2.48
N LEU A 198 -0.81 -19.50 -1.74
CA LEU A 198 -1.94 -18.62 -2.07
C LEU A 198 -1.54 -17.14 -2.01
N GLU A 199 -0.84 -16.73 -0.95
CA GLU A 199 -0.38 -15.36 -0.75
C GLU A 199 0.51 -14.91 -1.92
N ALA A 200 1.49 -15.73 -2.31
CA ALA A 200 2.35 -15.46 -3.46
C ALA A 200 1.56 -15.31 -4.75
N PHE A 201 0.61 -16.21 -5.01
CA PHE A 201 -0.26 -16.14 -6.18
C PHE A 201 -1.11 -14.87 -6.19
N PHE A 202 -1.75 -14.52 -5.07
CA PHE A 202 -2.61 -13.34 -4.98
C PHE A 202 -1.83 -12.04 -5.17
N HIS A 203 -0.65 -11.92 -4.58
CA HIS A 203 0.21 -10.75 -4.79
C HIS A 203 0.70 -10.66 -6.24
N ALA A 204 1.13 -11.77 -6.85
CA ALA A 204 1.55 -11.78 -8.24
C ALA A 204 0.40 -11.40 -9.19
N ARG A 205 -0.78 -11.99 -8.97
CA ARG A 205 -2.00 -11.70 -9.75
C ARG A 205 -2.44 -10.25 -9.59
N PHE A 206 -2.37 -9.67 -8.39
CA PHE A 206 -2.66 -8.26 -8.16
C PHE A 206 -1.78 -7.35 -9.04
N PHE A 207 -0.46 -7.57 -9.06
CA PHE A 207 0.43 -6.76 -9.90
C PHE A 207 0.19 -6.98 -11.39
N LEU A 208 -0.14 -8.20 -11.82
CA LEU A 208 -0.52 -8.48 -13.20
C LEU A 208 -1.82 -7.76 -13.59
N GLU A 209 -2.82 -7.75 -12.71
CA GLU A 209 -4.06 -7.01 -12.93
C GLU A 209 -3.78 -5.51 -13.05
N MET A 210 -2.89 -4.95 -12.23
CA MET A 210 -2.50 -3.54 -12.37
C MET A 210 -1.75 -3.31 -13.68
N ALA A 211 -0.85 -4.21 -14.09
CA ALA A 211 -0.14 -4.11 -15.35
C ALA A 211 -1.10 -4.09 -16.56
N VAL A 212 -2.09 -4.97 -16.58
CA VAL A 212 -3.15 -4.97 -17.60
C VAL A 212 -3.98 -3.69 -17.53
N ARG A 213 -4.43 -3.31 -16.33
CA ARG A 213 -5.29 -2.14 -16.12
C ARG A 213 -4.65 -0.86 -16.61
N TYR A 214 -3.35 -0.66 -16.40
CA TYR A 214 -2.65 0.57 -16.77
C TYR A 214 -1.85 0.48 -18.07
N GLY A 215 -1.84 -0.67 -18.76
CA GLY A 215 -1.16 -0.83 -20.05
C GLY A 215 -1.79 -0.10 -21.24
N HIS A 216 -2.87 0.66 -21.02
CA HIS A 216 -3.47 1.54 -22.02
C HIS A 216 -3.03 3.00 -21.92
N LEU A 217 -2.27 3.37 -20.88
CA LEU A 217 -1.81 4.74 -20.69
C LEU A 217 -0.75 5.11 -21.75
N GLU A 218 -0.89 6.30 -22.34
CA GLU A 218 0.07 6.86 -23.29
C GLU A 218 1.19 7.63 -22.57
N GLU A 219 0.87 8.24 -21.43
CA GLU A 219 1.79 9.00 -20.60
C GLU A 219 1.54 8.72 -19.11
N PRO A 220 2.53 8.96 -18.23
CA PRO A 220 2.33 8.82 -16.79
C PRO A 220 1.20 9.74 -16.30
N PRO A 221 0.28 9.24 -15.45
CA PRO A 221 -0.90 9.98 -15.08
C PRO A 221 -0.55 11.12 -14.11
N THR A 222 -1.12 12.31 -14.33
CA THR A 222 -0.89 13.51 -13.50
C THR A 222 -1.30 13.30 -12.04
N SER A 223 -2.49 12.72 -11.83
CA SER A 223 -2.90 12.18 -10.54
C SER A 223 -2.48 10.72 -10.49
N LEU A 224 -1.84 10.29 -9.42
CA LEU A 224 -1.20 8.99 -9.35
C LEU A 224 -2.15 7.95 -8.73
N PRO A 225 -2.88 7.15 -9.54
CA PRO A 225 -3.82 6.18 -8.99
C PRO A 225 -3.07 5.06 -8.28
N SER A 226 -3.64 4.53 -7.20
CA SER A 226 -2.98 3.58 -6.31
C SER A 226 -2.45 2.32 -7.02
N GLY A 227 -3.12 1.86 -8.08
CA GLY A 227 -2.65 0.70 -8.83
C GLY A 227 -1.42 0.97 -9.71
N TYR A 228 -1.34 2.16 -10.34
CA TYR A 228 -0.14 2.56 -11.06
C TYR A 228 1.00 2.85 -10.08
N ALA A 229 0.70 3.51 -8.96
CA ALA A 229 1.63 3.65 -7.84
C ALA A 229 2.19 2.32 -7.34
N ALA A 230 1.36 1.27 -7.29
CA ALA A 230 1.81 -0.06 -6.88
C ALA A 230 2.84 -0.65 -7.87
N LEU A 231 2.65 -0.47 -9.18
CA LEU A 231 3.65 -0.86 -10.19
C LEU A 231 4.96 -0.09 -9.99
N LEU A 232 4.90 1.23 -9.79
CA LEU A 232 6.11 2.01 -9.50
C LEU A 232 6.83 1.49 -8.24
N CYS A 233 6.09 1.19 -7.17
CA CYS A 233 6.63 0.59 -5.95
C CYS A 233 7.26 -0.79 -6.20
N LEU A 234 6.65 -1.62 -7.05
CA LEU A 234 7.16 -2.94 -7.41
C LEU A 234 8.54 -2.86 -8.06
N PHE A 235 8.77 -1.88 -8.92
CA PHE A 235 10.06 -1.67 -9.59
C PHE A 235 11.04 -0.78 -8.80
N GLY A 236 10.67 -0.34 -7.59
CA GLY A 236 11.51 0.59 -6.80
C GLY A 236 11.60 1.99 -7.41
N LEU A 237 10.63 2.36 -8.24
CA LEU A 237 10.49 3.67 -8.86
C LEU A 237 9.69 4.62 -7.95
N ARG A 238 9.70 4.44 -6.63
CA ARG A 238 9.06 5.38 -5.70
C ARG A 238 9.77 5.43 -4.37
#